data_AF-A0AAE4SDL7-F1
#
_entry.id   AF-A0AAE4SDL7-F1
#
_cell.length_a   1.000
_cell.length_b   1.000
_cell.length_c   1.000
_cell.angle_alpha   90.00
_cell.angle_beta   90.00
_cell.angle_gamma   90.00
#
_symmetry.space_group_name_H-M   'P 1'
#
loop_
_entity.id
_entity.type
_entity.pdbx_description
1 polymer ?
#
loop_
_entity_poly.entity_id
_entity_poly.type
_entity_poly.pdbx_seq_one_letter_code
_entity_poly.pdbx_strand_id
1 'polypeptide(L)'
;MDETYYLRFPSVLKKALLNRKVVFDAFLICHYEPFFAYRAIDRKKDDGTPINRKDFRSYAELHVDGVFKGRVRKNISFYGCSLFTNLNEMKEKMNCKLPGISDSQKIIAGYVKDSNGPCAVKNENSHVDWWLFEGCDPSSDFEVMS
;
A
#
# COMPACT_ATOMS: atom_id res chain seq x y z
N MET A 1 -6.29 -18.01 8.13
CA MET A 1 -7.27 -16.92 8.26
C MET A 1 -8.62 -17.42 7.83
N ASP A 2 -9.67 -16.94 8.47
CA ASP A 2 -11.06 -17.29 8.17
C ASP A 2 -11.80 -16.09 7.56
N GLU A 3 -13.07 -16.32 7.20
CA GLU A 3 -13.93 -15.30 6.60
C GLU A 3 -14.17 -14.11 7.55
N THR A 4 -14.23 -14.36 8.86
CA THR A 4 -14.40 -13.33 9.89
C THR A 4 -13.23 -12.34 9.88
N TYR A 5 -12.00 -12.82 9.75
CA TYR A 5 -10.83 -11.95 9.62
C TYR A 5 -10.92 -11.06 8.37
N TYR A 6 -11.44 -11.58 7.25
CA TYR A 6 -11.59 -10.82 6.01
C TYR A 6 -12.59 -9.67 6.11
N LEU A 7 -13.52 -9.71 7.06
CA LEU A 7 -14.48 -8.63 7.28
C LEU A 7 -13.83 -7.32 7.75
N ARG A 8 -12.60 -7.40 8.29
CA ARG A 8 -11.82 -6.24 8.75
C ARG A 8 -11.26 -5.39 7.62
N PHE A 9 -11.26 -5.86 6.37
CA PHE A 9 -10.68 -5.14 5.24
C PHE A 9 -11.69 -4.27 4.48
N PRO A 10 -11.20 -3.26 3.72
CA PRO A 10 -12.01 -2.48 2.81
C PRO A 10 -12.76 -3.31 1.79
N SER A 11 -13.90 -2.79 1.33
CA SER A 11 -14.85 -3.52 0.48
C SER A 11 -14.20 -4.17 -0.75
N VAL A 12 -13.18 -3.54 -1.33
CA VAL A 12 -12.44 -4.03 -2.51
C VAL A 12 -11.68 -5.32 -2.19
N LEU A 13 -10.84 -5.33 -1.15
CA LEU A 13 -10.06 -6.50 -0.74
C LEU A 13 -10.95 -7.56 -0.08
N LYS A 14 -11.87 -7.15 0.81
CA LYS A 14 -12.83 -8.05 1.47
C LYS A 14 -13.61 -8.89 0.45
N LYS A 15 -14.20 -8.25 -0.57
CA LYS A 15 -14.92 -8.98 -1.63
C LYS A 15 -13.99 -9.89 -2.43
N ALA A 16 -12.73 -9.50 -2.66
CA ALA A 16 -11.80 -10.32 -3.41
C ALA A 16 -11.39 -11.58 -2.63
N LEU A 17 -11.16 -11.48 -1.32
CA LEU A 17 -10.84 -12.59 -0.43
C LEU A 17 -12.03 -13.54 -0.24
N LEU A 18 -13.22 -13.02 0.09
CA LEU A 18 -14.43 -13.82 0.28
C LEU A 18 -14.83 -14.59 -0.98
N ASN A 19 -14.66 -13.97 -2.16
CA ASN A 19 -14.91 -14.65 -3.45
C ASN A 19 -13.73 -15.49 -3.94
N ARG A 20 -12.68 -15.68 -3.14
CA ARG A 20 -11.46 -16.44 -3.48
C ARG A 20 -10.80 -16.00 -4.79
N LYS A 21 -10.94 -14.72 -5.14
CA LYS A 21 -10.27 -14.12 -6.32
C LYS A 21 -8.78 -13.94 -6.06
N VAL A 22 -8.43 -13.70 -4.79
CA VAL A 22 -7.07 -13.60 -4.27
C VAL A 22 -6.99 -14.37 -2.95
N VAL A 23 -5.78 -14.75 -2.59
CA VAL A 23 -5.43 -15.31 -1.28
C VAL A 23 -4.19 -14.57 -0.79
N PHE A 24 -4.02 -14.48 0.53
CA PHE A 24 -2.76 -14.01 1.08
C PHE A 24 -1.67 -15.05 0.84
N ASP A 25 -0.46 -14.57 0.58
CA ASP A 25 0.72 -15.41 0.43
C ASP A 25 1.16 -15.97 1.79
N ALA A 26 2.01 -17.01 1.78
CA ALA A 26 2.52 -17.65 2.99
C ALA A 26 3.37 -16.72 3.89
N PHE A 27 3.80 -15.58 3.35
CA PHE A 27 4.63 -14.59 4.04
C PHE A 27 3.81 -13.48 4.73
N LEU A 28 2.50 -13.64 4.87
CA LEU A 28 1.69 -12.66 5.59
C LEU A 28 2.08 -12.63 7.07
N ILE A 29 2.37 -11.43 7.57
CA ILE A 29 2.69 -11.15 8.97
C ILE A 29 1.54 -10.34 9.56
N CYS A 30 0.85 -10.93 10.55
CA CYS A 30 -0.29 -10.29 11.22
C CYS A 30 0.09 -9.55 12.51
N HIS A 31 1.23 -9.91 13.11
CA HIS A 31 1.75 -9.31 14.33
C HIS A 31 3.22 -9.00 14.11
N TYR A 32 3.59 -7.73 14.27
CA TYR A 32 4.94 -7.25 14.03
C TYR A 32 5.18 -5.98 14.83
N GLU A 33 6.43 -5.80 15.25
CA GLU A 33 6.87 -4.54 15.84
C GLU A 33 6.82 -3.43 14.78
N PRO A 34 6.46 -2.19 15.17
CA PRO A 34 6.44 -1.07 14.24
C PRO A 34 7.78 -0.89 13.52
N PHE A 35 7.74 -0.66 12.21
CA PHE A 35 8.93 -0.43 11.41
C PHE A 35 8.77 0.77 10.49
N PHE A 36 9.89 1.39 10.14
CA PHE A 36 9.90 2.61 9.33
C PHE A 36 9.85 2.26 7.83
N ALA A 37 9.03 2.97 7.07
CA ALA A 37 8.89 2.76 5.63
C ALA A 37 8.63 4.06 4.87
N TYR A 38 8.86 3.99 3.57
CA TYR A 38 8.73 5.07 2.59
C TYR A 38 7.63 4.76 1.58
N ARG A 39 6.95 5.79 1.11
CA ARG A 39 5.94 5.70 0.06
C ARG A 39 5.99 6.89 -0.86
N ALA A 40 5.93 6.63 -2.17
CA ALA A 40 5.63 7.65 -3.15
C ALA A 40 4.11 7.88 -3.23
N ILE A 41 3.69 9.14 -3.19
CA ILE A 41 2.29 9.57 -3.31
C ILE A 41 2.18 10.57 -4.47
N ASP A 42 1.07 10.51 -5.20
CA ASP A 42 0.84 11.38 -6.35
C ASP A 42 0.24 12.71 -5.90
N ARG A 43 1.06 13.78 -5.94
CA ARG A 43 0.70 15.12 -5.49
C ARG A 43 1.48 16.17 -6.25
N LYS A 44 0.79 17.18 -6.77
CA LYS A 44 1.44 18.31 -7.42
C LYS A 44 2.43 18.98 -6.46
N LYS A 45 3.48 19.60 -7.02
CA LYS A 45 4.54 20.26 -6.26
C LYS A 45 3.98 21.26 -5.23
N ASP A 46 2.97 22.02 -5.63
CA ASP A 46 2.25 23.05 -4.86
C ASP A 46 1.10 22.51 -3.99
N ASP A 47 0.84 21.20 -4.00
CA ASP A 47 -0.21 20.59 -3.18
C ASP A 47 0.22 20.52 -1.70
N GLY A 48 -0.27 21.47 -0.90
CA GLY A 48 -0.07 21.55 0.55
C GLY A 48 -1.12 20.80 1.38
N THR A 49 -1.96 19.96 0.78
CA THR A 49 -2.96 19.17 1.51
C THR A 49 -2.25 18.33 2.59
N PRO A 50 -2.77 18.20 3.82
CA PRO A 50 -2.20 17.25 4.79
C PRO A 50 -2.23 15.80 4.27
N ILE A 51 -1.31 14.96 4.74
CA ILE A 51 -1.37 13.51 4.51
C ILE A 51 -2.72 13.01 5.03
N ASN A 52 -3.39 12.15 4.27
CA ASN A 52 -4.68 11.59 4.65
C ASN A 52 -4.84 10.16 4.11
N ARG A 53 -5.92 9.48 4.53
CA ARG A 53 -6.19 8.10 4.11
C ARG A 53 -6.12 7.83 2.61
N LYS A 54 -6.40 8.81 1.73
CA LYS A 54 -6.35 8.61 0.28
C LYS A 54 -4.94 8.30 -0.21
N ASP A 55 -3.92 8.86 0.44
CA ASP A 55 -2.52 8.64 0.10
C ASP A 55 -2.11 7.17 0.28
N PHE A 56 -2.81 6.42 1.13
CA PHE A 56 -2.53 5.00 1.45
C PHE A 56 -3.42 4.00 0.71
N ARG A 57 -4.20 4.45 -0.28
CA ARG A 57 -5.00 3.54 -1.10
C ARG A 57 -4.09 2.59 -1.90
N SER A 58 -4.51 1.33 -1.94
CA SER A 58 -3.95 0.33 -2.84
C SER A 58 -4.28 0.65 -4.30
N TYR A 59 -3.57 0.02 -5.24
CA TYR A 59 -3.88 0.16 -6.67
C TYR A 59 -5.32 -0.27 -6.99
N ALA A 60 -5.82 -1.31 -6.33
CA ALA A 60 -7.19 -1.79 -6.47
C ALA A 60 -8.24 -0.77 -5.98
N GLU A 61 -7.95 -0.03 -4.90
CA GLU A 61 -8.82 1.06 -4.41
C GLU A 61 -8.76 2.32 -5.29
N LEU A 62 -7.65 2.57 -5.98
CA LEU A 62 -7.52 3.73 -6.88
C LEU A 62 -8.24 3.54 -8.23
N HIS A 63 -8.42 2.30 -8.68
CA HIS A 63 -8.94 1.97 -10.01
C HIS A 63 -10.24 1.17 -9.97
N VAL A 64 -11.11 1.46 -8.99
CA VAL A 64 -12.37 0.75 -8.74
C VAL A 64 -13.29 0.74 -9.99
N ASP A 65 -13.17 1.73 -10.88
CA ASP A 65 -14.10 1.94 -12.01
C ASP A 65 -13.57 1.59 -13.42
N GLY A 66 -12.37 1.02 -13.58
CA GLY A 66 -12.00 0.51 -14.91
C GLY A 66 -10.53 0.19 -15.20
N VAL A 67 -10.36 -0.64 -16.23
CA VAL A 67 -9.13 -0.89 -17.02
C VAL A 67 -8.18 -2.01 -16.56
N PHE A 68 -8.35 -2.65 -15.40
CA PHE A 68 -7.48 -3.79 -15.05
C PHE A 68 -7.99 -5.14 -15.56
N LYS A 69 -7.57 -5.49 -16.79
CA LYS A 69 -7.75 -6.81 -17.44
C LYS A 69 -7.19 -7.94 -16.55
N GLY A 70 -8.02 -8.95 -16.26
CA GLY A 70 -7.68 -10.35 -15.91
C GLY A 70 -6.58 -10.69 -14.87
N ARG A 71 -5.34 -10.22 -15.07
CA ARG A 71 -4.15 -10.56 -14.28
C ARG A 71 -4.07 -9.83 -12.93
N VAL A 72 -4.47 -8.57 -12.88
CA VAL A 72 -4.43 -7.75 -11.64
C VAL A 72 -5.43 -8.24 -10.59
N ARG A 73 -6.55 -8.82 -11.01
CA ARG A 73 -7.57 -9.33 -10.09
C ARG A 73 -7.11 -10.54 -9.26
N LYS A 74 -6.02 -11.21 -9.66
CA LYS A 74 -5.50 -12.42 -9.01
C LYS A 74 -4.27 -12.20 -8.14
N ASN A 75 -3.68 -11.00 -8.16
CA ASN A 75 -2.47 -10.71 -7.41
C ASN A 75 -2.82 -9.86 -6.17
N ILE A 76 -2.57 -10.43 -4.99
CA ILE A 76 -2.90 -9.82 -3.70
C ILE A 76 -2.13 -8.51 -3.43
N SER A 77 -0.92 -8.33 -3.98
CA SER A 77 -0.13 -7.10 -3.85
C SER A 77 -0.85 -5.87 -4.41
N PHE A 78 -1.75 -6.02 -5.40
CA PHE A 78 -2.52 -4.90 -5.93
C PHE A 78 -3.55 -4.34 -4.95
N TYR A 79 -3.88 -5.11 -3.92
CA TYR A 79 -4.79 -4.73 -2.85
C TYR A 79 -4.06 -4.19 -1.61
N GLY A 80 -2.73 -4.22 -1.60
CA GLY A 80 -1.90 -3.65 -0.55
C GLY A 80 -1.53 -2.20 -0.82
N CYS A 81 -1.37 -1.44 0.25
CA CYS A 81 -0.64 -0.17 0.23
C CYS A 81 0.85 -0.50 0.03
N SER A 82 1.37 -0.17 -1.16
CA SER A 82 2.77 -0.35 -1.51
C SER A 82 3.68 0.61 -0.73
N LEU A 83 4.65 0.07 0.00
CA LEU A 83 5.69 0.81 0.72
C LEU A 83 7.06 0.19 0.45
N PHE A 84 8.11 0.83 0.97
CA PHE A 84 9.49 0.34 0.89
C PHE A 84 10.22 0.59 2.21
N THR A 85 11.01 -0.36 2.69
CA THR A 85 11.89 -0.14 3.86
C THR A 85 13.21 0.56 3.49
N ASN A 86 13.52 0.66 2.19
CA ASN A 86 14.71 1.32 1.67
C ASN A 86 14.33 2.46 0.70
N LEU A 87 14.71 3.70 1.04
CA LEU A 87 14.43 4.88 0.23
C LEU A 87 15.09 4.85 -1.15
N ASN A 88 16.32 4.34 -1.25
CA ASN A 88 17.06 4.31 -2.51
C ASN A 88 16.43 3.32 -3.49
N GLU A 89 16.10 2.11 -3.03
CA GLU A 89 15.40 1.11 -3.85
C GLU A 89 14.02 1.60 -4.29
N MET A 90 13.30 2.33 -3.41
CA MET A 90 12.05 2.98 -3.81
C MET A 90 12.30 3.98 -4.95
N LYS A 91 13.24 4.92 -4.77
CA LYS A 91 13.57 5.94 -5.77
C LYS A 91 13.97 5.31 -7.11
N GLU A 92 14.82 4.28 -7.08
CA GLU A 92 15.20 3.52 -8.28
C GLU A 92 13.98 2.90 -8.96
N LYS A 93 13.11 2.22 -8.20
CA LYS A 93 11.90 1.58 -8.75
C LYS A 93 10.86 2.57 -9.26
N MET A 94 10.81 3.78 -8.74
CA MET A 94 9.96 4.86 -9.25
C MET A 94 10.56 5.51 -10.51
N ASN A 95 11.86 5.78 -10.53
CA ASN A 95 12.57 6.36 -11.67
C ASN A 95 12.58 5.42 -12.90
N CYS A 96 12.72 4.11 -12.69
CA CYS A 96 12.69 3.11 -13.74
C CYS A 96 11.32 2.96 -14.42
N LYS A 97 10.24 3.47 -13.80
CA LYS A 97 8.89 3.28 -14.35
C LYS A 97 8.53 4.29 -15.43
N LEU A 98 8.84 5.59 -15.27
CA LEU A 98 8.61 6.62 -16.29
C LEU A 98 9.51 7.86 -16.06
N PRO A 99 10.46 8.22 -16.95
CA PRO A 99 11.22 9.47 -16.84
C PRO A 99 10.24 10.67 -16.95
N GLY A 100 10.20 11.53 -15.92
CA GLY A 100 9.36 12.74 -15.87
C GLY A 100 8.15 12.69 -14.92
N ILE A 101 7.77 11.53 -14.38
CA ILE A 101 6.73 11.44 -13.32
C ILE A 101 7.25 11.84 -11.94
N SER A 102 8.58 11.78 -11.74
CA SER A 102 9.24 12.15 -10.48
C SER A 102 8.87 13.55 -9.98
N ASP A 103 8.49 14.46 -10.89
CA ASP A 103 8.27 15.87 -10.55
C ASP A 103 6.92 16.13 -9.87
N SER A 104 5.97 15.17 -9.95
CA SER A 104 4.65 15.24 -9.31
C SER A 104 4.46 14.23 -8.18
N GLN A 105 5.53 13.57 -7.74
CA GLN A 105 5.44 12.61 -6.65
C GLN A 105 6.12 13.16 -5.41
N LYS A 106 5.37 13.17 -4.30
CA LYS A 106 5.94 13.44 -2.98
C LYS A 106 6.29 12.12 -2.32
N ILE A 107 7.30 12.13 -1.47
CA ILE A 107 7.65 10.97 -0.65
C ILE A 107 7.14 11.25 0.75
N ILE A 108 6.42 10.27 1.31
CA ILE A 108 6.09 10.24 2.73
C ILE A 108 6.85 9.12 3.41
N ALA A 109 7.19 9.32 4.68
CA ALA A 109 7.87 8.34 5.49
C ALA A 109 7.24 8.26 6.88
N GLY A 110 7.23 7.08 7.49
CA GLY A 110 6.51 6.88 8.73
C GLY A 110 6.54 5.45 9.24
N TYR A 111 5.85 5.22 10.35
CA TYR A 111 5.79 3.91 10.99
C TYR A 111 4.61 3.08 10.50
N VAL A 112 4.93 1.87 10.06
CA VAL A 112 3.97 0.81 9.74
C VAL A 112 3.67 0.04 11.02
N LYS A 113 2.39 -0.09 11.36
CA LYS A 113 1.92 -0.73 12.61
C LYS A 113 0.90 -1.82 12.31
N ASP A 114 0.98 -2.93 13.03
CA ASP A 114 0.09 -4.08 12.88
C ASP A 114 -1.38 -3.78 13.23
N SER A 115 -1.59 -2.81 14.13
CA SER A 115 -2.91 -2.27 14.49
C SER A 115 -3.70 -1.75 13.28
N ASN A 116 -3.01 -1.31 12.23
CA ASN A 116 -3.61 -0.80 11.01
C ASN A 116 -3.80 -1.87 9.92
N GLY A 117 -3.19 -3.05 10.04
CA GLY A 117 -3.29 -4.10 9.02
C GLY A 117 -2.10 -5.05 8.98
N PRO A 118 -2.27 -6.29 8.48
CA PRO A 118 -1.15 -7.18 8.23
C PRO A 118 -0.29 -6.68 7.06
N CYS A 119 0.95 -7.16 6.99
CA CYS A 119 1.86 -6.83 5.91
C CYS A 119 2.57 -8.07 5.35
N ALA A 120 3.23 -7.91 4.22
CA ALA A 120 4.23 -8.85 3.72
C ALA A 120 5.44 -8.06 3.24
N VAL A 121 6.63 -8.39 3.76
CA VAL A 121 7.89 -7.81 3.32
C VAL A 121 8.49 -8.74 2.26
N LYS A 122 8.72 -8.22 1.06
CA LYS A 122 9.33 -8.96 -0.03
C LYS A 122 10.84 -8.91 0.16
N ASN A 123 11.40 -10.02 0.64
CA ASN A 123 12.84 -10.19 0.90
C ASN A 123 13.74 -9.85 -0.30
N GLU A 124 13.19 -9.86 -1.51
CA GLU A 124 13.88 -9.60 -2.78
C GLU A 124 14.08 -8.12 -3.12
N ASN A 125 13.29 -7.17 -2.58
CA ASN A 125 13.33 -5.77 -3.07
C ASN A 125 12.78 -4.69 -2.12
N SER A 126 13.01 -4.82 -0.80
CA SER A 126 12.56 -3.91 0.29
C SER A 126 11.06 -3.55 0.29
N HIS A 127 10.29 -4.11 -0.63
CA HIS A 127 8.91 -3.77 -0.89
C HIS A 127 8.04 -4.36 0.20
N VAL A 128 7.06 -3.57 0.63
CA VAL A 128 6.07 -4.00 1.60
C VAL A 128 4.70 -3.84 0.98
N ASP A 129 3.95 -4.93 0.98
CA ASP A 129 2.51 -4.89 0.79
C ASP A 129 1.86 -4.73 2.17
N TRP A 130 1.21 -3.59 2.43
CA TRP A 130 0.50 -3.34 3.68
C TRP A 130 -1.02 -3.29 3.46
N TRP A 131 -1.74 -4.30 3.93
CA TRP A 131 -3.19 -4.39 3.71
C TRP A 131 -3.93 -3.71 4.86
N LEU A 132 -4.29 -2.46 4.67
CA LEU A 132 -4.97 -1.66 5.70
C LEU A 132 -6.35 -2.22 6.02
N PHE A 133 -6.72 -2.21 7.30
CA PHE A 133 -8.08 -2.46 7.75
C PHE A 133 -9.02 -1.31 7.35
N GLU A 134 -10.31 -1.63 7.30
CA GLU A 134 -11.37 -0.66 7.01
C GLU A 134 -11.43 0.39 8.12
N GLY A 135 -11.51 1.67 7.71
CA GLY A 135 -11.61 2.81 8.63
C GLY A 135 -10.29 3.24 9.28
N CYS A 136 -9.20 2.49 9.13
CA CYS A 136 -7.88 2.92 9.59
C CYS A 136 -7.35 4.08 8.73
N ASP A 137 -6.79 5.10 9.37
CA ASP A 137 -6.05 6.19 8.74
C ASP A 137 -4.67 6.34 9.40
N PRO A 138 -3.59 5.86 8.75
CA PRO A 138 -2.24 5.95 9.30
C PRO A 138 -1.57 7.32 9.06
N SER A 139 -2.28 8.32 8.54
CA SER A 139 -1.70 9.60 8.14
C SER A 139 -0.91 10.32 9.24
N SER A 140 -1.33 10.21 10.50
CA SER A 140 -0.62 10.83 11.62
C SER A 140 0.73 10.18 11.95
N ASP A 141 0.98 8.97 11.45
CA ASP A 141 2.23 8.24 11.64
C ASP A 141 3.25 8.51 10.53
N PHE A 142 2.89 9.35 9.55
CA PHE A 142 3.69 9.67 8.38
C PHE A 142 3.88 11.18 8.23
N GLU A 143 5.03 11.55 7.66
CA GLU A 143 5.39 12.92 7.33
C GLU A 143 5.87 13.02 5.88
N VAL A 144 5.73 14.20 5.27
CA VAL A 144 6.28 14.46 3.94
C VAL A 144 7.77 14.69 4.09
N MET A 145 8.57 13.94 3.33
CA MET A 145 10.01 14.15 3.27
C MET A 145 10.30 15.41 2.45
N SER A 146 11.05 16.35 3.06
CA SER A 146 11.55 17.57 2.42
C SER A 146 12.69 17.32 1.43
#